data_AF-A0A9W9L8B4-F1
#
_entry.id   AF-A0A9W9L8B4-F1
#
_cell.length_a   1.000
_cell.length_b   1.000
_cell.length_c   1.000
_cell.angle_alpha   90.00
_cell.angle_beta   90.00
_cell.angle_gamma   90.00
#
_symmetry.space_group_name_H-M   'P 1'
#
loop_
_entity.id
_entity.type
_entity.pdbx_description
1 polymer ?
#
loop_
_entity_poly.entity_id
_entity_poly.type
_entity_poly.pdbx_seq_one_letter_code
_entity_poly.pdbx_strand_id
1 'polypeptide(L)'
;MSAEEFLANVESGIVPVTCHEDVLRIAFLYMDEGLWTDNGVFDVVEKLHAHGWSFGEGELRLNRTLDVFYLAQLAAAIYRYSSQLEGDFPSFSDFPALYAAHHTLLNSSAWHSYYSMNFLAQRTTACFYRPPDLQDLPDSSSPLCQPRHTVSAHVLKLPRWAYSIERTRRRQPSLPWETLTTLAFSTLKATMVRLHMAYPSAPPYAESHARFWLDYFTPDPSPSRLANKPSREDWCPNSFGILVAQGKYDIHWSEAEYSAQVLSGEIAEGDDKLKQVIWCGLPDGGTGVQAWWRGWEEEVGSEEEVEFLATVAVEETVVLGLEGMELDELELSIRSHILLAVMRAAVKDRQEREYFLGELERRMVQKGRIGEERARRWVKEALEIMEPGEGEMLRRILVENAQLFARWKVSHLSKQFTFELGPRETEQGI
;
A
#
# COMPACT_ATOMS: atom_id res chain seq x y z
N MET A 1 -8.86 -22.24 -32.26
CA MET A 1 -9.02 -20.79 -32.04
C MET A 1 -7.68 -20.28 -31.52
N SER A 2 -7.10 -19.27 -32.15
CA SER A 2 -5.86 -18.64 -31.64
C SER A 2 -6.15 -17.73 -30.45
N ALA A 3 -5.11 -17.27 -29.75
CA ALA A 3 -5.20 -16.28 -28.67
C ALA A 3 -5.86 -14.98 -29.14
N GLU A 4 -5.38 -14.44 -30.27
CA GLU A 4 -5.86 -13.19 -30.88
C GLU A 4 -7.31 -13.32 -31.34
N GLU A 5 -7.66 -14.45 -31.96
CA GLU A 5 -9.03 -14.73 -32.40
C GLU A 5 -9.98 -14.84 -31.19
N PHE A 6 -9.55 -15.50 -30.11
CA PHE A 6 -10.33 -15.58 -28.89
C PHE A 6 -10.57 -14.18 -28.30
N LEU A 7 -9.50 -13.39 -28.13
CA LEU A 7 -9.60 -12.06 -27.54
C LEU A 7 -10.47 -11.13 -28.38
N ALA A 8 -10.28 -11.10 -29.71
CA ALA A 8 -11.10 -10.29 -30.61
C ALA A 8 -12.58 -10.70 -30.57
N ASN A 9 -12.88 -12.00 -30.47
CA ASN A 9 -14.25 -12.49 -30.34
C ASN A 9 -14.88 -12.12 -28.99
N VAL A 10 -14.10 -12.10 -27.92
CA VAL A 10 -14.57 -11.67 -26.59
C VAL A 10 -14.82 -10.16 -26.57
N GLU A 11 -13.87 -9.34 -27.05
CA GLU A 11 -13.97 -7.88 -27.09
C GLU A 11 -15.11 -7.40 -28.01
N SER A 12 -15.38 -8.10 -29.10
CA SER A 12 -16.52 -7.82 -29.99
C SER A 12 -17.87 -8.36 -29.49
N GLY A 13 -17.88 -9.06 -28.35
CA GLY A 13 -19.09 -9.65 -27.75
C GLY A 13 -19.63 -10.88 -28.47
N ILE A 14 -18.87 -11.48 -29.39
CA ILE A 14 -19.21 -12.75 -30.05
C ILE A 14 -19.14 -13.91 -29.04
N VAL A 15 -18.10 -13.91 -28.19
CA VAL A 15 -17.95 -14.87 -27.09
C VAL A 15 -18.33 -14.16 -25.78
N PRO A 16 -19.40 -14.58 -25.09
CA PRO A 16 -19.81 -13.95 -23.86
C PRO A 16 -18.87 -14.32 -22.71
N VAL A 17 -18.56 -13.34 -21.85
CA VAL A 17 -17.83 -13.56 -20.59
C VAL A 17 -18.87 -13.80 -19.50
N THR A 18 -18.99 -15.05 -19.06
CA THR A 18 -20.10 -15.47 -18.19
C THR A 18 -19.66 -16.04 -16.85
N CYS A 19 -18.40 -16.41 -16.73
CA CYS A 19 -17.88 -17.03 -15.51
C CYS A 19 -16.46 -16.57 -15.18
N HIS A 20 -16.03 -16.90 -13.95
CA HIS A 20 -14.69 -16.63 -13.43
C HIS A 20 -13.56 -17.14 -14.34
N GLU A 21 -13.72 -18.34 -14.91
CA GLU A 21 -12.71 -18.92 -15.80
C GLU A 21 -12.56 -18.12 -17.10
N ASP A 22 -13.65 -17.55 -17.63
CA ASP A 22 -13.57 -16.67 -18.82
C ASP A 22 -12.71 -15.44 -18.52
N VAL A 23 -12.91 -14.81 -17.35
CA VAL A 23 -12.12 -13.66 -16.91
C VAL A 23 -10.65 -14.04 -16.71
N LEU A 24 -10.36 -15.21 -16.11
CA LEU A 24 -8.99 -15.72 -15.98
C LEU A 24 -8.31 -15.93 -17.34
N ARG A 25 -9.02 -16.45 -18.33
CA ARG A 25 -8.47 -16.68 -19.68
C ARG A 25 -8.12 -15.38 -20.39
N ILE A 26 -8.96 -14.37 -20.26
CA ILE A 26 -8.71 -13.02 -20.78
C ILE A 26 -7.51 -12.40 -20.06
N ALA A 27 -7.53 -12.44 -18.72
CA ALA A 27 -6.44 -11.93 -17.90
C ALA A 27 -5.11 -12.60 -18.24
N PHE A 28 -5.08 -13.91 -18.47
CA PHE A 28 -3.89 -14.64 -18.86
C PHE A 28 -3.27 -14.11 -20.16
N LEU A 29 -4.10 -13.78 -21.15
CA LEU A 29 -3.64 -13.17 -22.39
C LEU A 29 -3.11 -11.75 -22.18
N TYR A 30 -3.82 -10.93 -21.40
CA TYR A 30 -3.35 -9.57 -21.07
C TYR A 30 -2.08 -9.57 -20.22
N MET A 31 -1.83 -10.62 -19.44
CA MET A 31 -0.63 -10.78 -18.64
C MET A 31 0.59 -11.10 -19.50
N ASP A 32 0.45 -11.75 -20.67
CA ASP A 32 1.57 -11.95 -21.60
C ASP A 32 2.15 -10.59 -22.03
N GLU A 33 1.32 -9.66 -22.49
CA GLU A 33 1.80 -8.30 -22.82
C GLU A 33 2.15 -7.47 -21.57
N GLY A 34 1.32 -7.53 -20.51
CA GLY A 34 1.42 -6.69 -19.32
C GLY A 34 2.55 -7.06 -18.35
N LEU A 35 3.09 -8.28 -18.44
CA LEU A 35 4.30 -8.70 -17.71
C LEU A 35 5.59 -8.32 -18.46
N TRP A 36 5.55 -7.81 -19.68
CA TRP A 36 6.77 -7.38 -20.39
C TRP A 36 6.76 -5.91 -20.78
N THR A 37 5.60 -5.24 -20.69
CA THR A 37 5.40 -3.83 -21.02
C THR A 37 4.58 -3.10 -19.94
N ASP A 38 4.83 -1.80 -19.76
CA ASP A 38 4.05 -0.87 -18.92
C ASP A 38 3.89 -1.23 -17.41
N ASN A 39 2.69 -0.99 -16.81
CA ASN A 39 2.43 -0.93 -15.36
C ASN A 39 1.99 -2.26 -14.71
N GLY A 40 2.37 -3.39 -15.27
CA GLY A 40 2.14 -4.70 -14.64
C GLY A 40 0.66 -5.07 -14.48
N VAL A 41 0.35 -5.75 -13.37
CA VAL A 41 -1.04 -6.16 -13.05
C VAL A 41 -2.02 -5.00 -12.94
N PHE A 42 -1.54 -3.79 -12.61
CA PHE A 42 -2.42 -2.63 -12.50
C PHE A 42 -3.00 -2.23 -13.86
N ASP A 43 -2.21 -2.24 -14.93
CA ASP A 43 -2.74 -1.95 -16.26
C ASP A 43 -3.66 -3.05 -16.78
N VAL A 44 -3.39 -4.31 -16.43
CA VAL A 44 -4.30 -5.41 -16.76
C VAL A 44 -5.67 -5.22 -16.08
N VAL A 45 -5.72 -4.80 -14.81
CA VAL A 45 -7.00 -4.47 -14.15
C VAL A 45 -7.73 -3.36 -14.89
N GLU A 46 -7.04 -2.29 -15.32
CA GLU A 46 -7.68 -1.21 -16.08
C GLU A 46 -8.26 -1.70 -17.42
N LYS A 47 -7.53 -2.58 -18.14
CA LYS A 47 -8.02 -3.20 -19.38
C LYS A 47 -9.28 -4.04 -19.14
N LEU A 48 -9.32 -4.83 -18.05
CA LEU A 48 -10.49 -5.61 -17.66
C LEU A 48 -11.69 -4.69 -17.32
N HIS A 49 -11.45 -3.66 -16.50
CA HIS A 49 -12.48 -2.72 -16.06
C HIS A 49 -13.07 -1.90 -17.20
N ALA A 50 -12.27 -1.53 -18.20
CA ALA A 50 -12.74 -0.83 -19.40
C ALA A 50 -13.81 -1.62 -20.19
N HIS A 51 -13.79 -2.95 -20.09
CA HIS A 51 -14.79 -3.84 -20.69
C HIS A 51 -15.88 -4.29 -19.69
N GLY A 52 -15.85 -3.78 -18.46
CA GLY A 52 -16.78 -4.15 -17.40
C GLY A 52 -16.58 -5.56 -16.85
N TRP A 53 -15.40 -6.16 -17.10
CA TRP A 53 -14.99 -7.47 -16.60
C TRP A 53 -14.33 -7.35 -15.23
N SER A 54 -14.59 -8.33 -14.37
CA SER A 54 -14.20 -8.33 -12.96
C SER A 54 -14.27 -9.76 -12.44
N PHE A 55 -13.37 -10.11 -11.53
CA PHE A 55 -13.43 -11.35 -10.76
C PHE A 55 -14.43 -11.25 -9.60
N GLY A 56 -14.70 -10.04 -9.12
CA GLY A 56 -15.76 -9.80 -8.14
C GLY A 56 -17.17 -9.85 -8.75
N GLU A 57 -18.11 -10.36 -7.95
CA GLU A 57 -19.54 -10.43 -8.26
C GLU A 57 -20.35 -9.56 -7.29
N GLY A 58 -21.57 -9.18 -7.70
CA GLY A 58 -22.49 -8.40 -6.86
C GLY A 58 -21.88 -7.07 -6.40
N GLU A 59 -21.80 -6.86 -5.08
CA GLU A 59 -21.21 -5.66 -4.47
C GLU A 59 -19.68 -5.56 -4.65
N LEU A 60 -19.01 -6.67 -4.98
CA LEU A 60 -17.57 -6.71 -5.24
C LEU A 60 -17.24 -6.53 -6.73
N ARG A 61 -18.23 -6.29 -7.59
CA ARG A 61 -18.00 -6.09 -9.01
C ARG A 61 -17.12 -4.86 -9.25
N LEU A 62 -16.08 -5.02 -10.07
CA LEU A 62 -15.04 -4.02 -10.35
C LEU A 62 -14.26 -3.61 -9.09
N ASN A 63 -14.12 -4.53 -8.14
CA ASN A 63 -13.30 -4.29 -6.95
C ASN A 63 -11.82 -4.46 -7.29
N ARG A 64 -11.10 -3.34 -7.41
CA ARG A 64 -9.68 -3.33 -7.77
C ARG A 64 -8.81 -4.23 -6.89
N THR A 65 -9.06 -4.27 -5.57
CA THR A 65 -8.31 -5.16 -4.68
C THR A 65 -8.49 -6.62 -5.05
N LEU A 66 -9.73 -7.05 -5.25
CA LEU A 66 -10.04 -8.43 -5.60
C LEU A 66 -9.50 -8.79 -6.98
N ASP A 67 -9.57 -7.85 -7.93
CA ASP A 67 -9.10 -8.08 -9.28
C ASP A 67 -7.57 -8.17 -9.34
N VAL A 68 -6.85 -7.25 -8.68
CA VAL A 68 -5.38 -7.33 -8.54
C VAL A 68 -4.98 -8.60 -7.79
N PHE A 69 -5.74 -9.04 -6.77
CA PHE A 69 -5.48 -10.30 -6.09
C PHE A 69 -5.47 -11.48 -7.07
N TYR A 70 -6.48 -11.61 -7.93
CA TYR A 70 -6.54 -12.71 -8.89
C TYR A 70 -5.46 -12.63 -9.97
N LEU A 71 -5.08 -11.42 -10.38
CA LEU A 71 -3.93 -11.24 -11.27
C LEU A 71 -2.61 -11.62 -10.59
N ALA A 72 -2.46 -11.32 -9.30
CA ALA A 72 -1.31 -11.76 -8.51
C ALA A 72 -1.27 -13.30 -8.38
N GLN A 73 -2.43 -13.95 -8.17
CA GLN A 73 -2.54 -15.42 -8.19
C GLN A 73 -2.15 -16.00 -9.55
N LEU A 74 -2.58 -15.36 -10.63
CA LEU A 74 -2.27 -15.77 -11.98
C LEU A 74 -0.78 -15.61 -12.29
N ALA A 75 -0.16 -14.51 -11.89
CA ALA A 75 1.28 -14.30 -11.98
C ALA A 75 2.04 -15.39 -11.20
N ALA A 76 1.58 -15.73 -9.99
CA ALA A 76 2.16 -16.81 -9.19
C ALA A 76 1.99 -18.19 -9.87
N ALA A 77 0.82 -18.46 -10.47
CA ALA A 77 0.56 -19.71 -11.19
C ALA A 77 1.43 -19.85 -12.45
N ILE A 78 1.50 -18.81 -13.29
CA ILE A 78 2.39 -18.76 -14.46
C ILE A 78 3.83 -19.08 -14.06
N TYR A 79 4.28 -18.41 -13.00
CA TYR A 79 5.62 -18.56 -12.48
C TYR A 79 5.93 -19.93 -11.86
N ARG A 80 4.92 -20.62 -11.34
CA ARG A 80 5.05 -22.01 -10.86
C ARG A 80 5.01 -23.02 -12.02
N TYR A 81 4.38 -22.63 -13.15
CA TYR A 81 4.20 -23.48 -14.33
C TYR A 81 5.42 -23.48 -15.25
N SER A 82 6.06 -22.34 -15.51
CA SER A 82 7.29 -22.23 -16.30
C SER A 82 8.53 -21.95 -15.43
N SER A 83 9.69 -22.54 -15.78
CA SER A 83 10.94 -22.30 -15.03
C SER A 83 11.45 -20.86 -15.24
N GLN A 84 11.91 -20.26 -14.16
CA GLN A 84 11.86 -18.81 -13.92
C GLN A 84 13.08 -18.02 -14.41
N LEU A 85 13.96 -18.67 -15.16
CA LEU A 85 15.23 -18.09 -15.60
C LEU A 85 15.47 -18.26 -17.11
N GLU A 86 14.75 -19.18 -17.75
CA GLU A 86 15.01 -19.60 -19.14
C GLU A 86 13.74 -19.98 -19.93
N GLY A 87 12.56 -19.97 -19.31
CA GLY A 87 11.31 -20.39 -19.96
C GLY A 87 10.55 -19.24 -20.62
N ASP A 88 10.09 -19.46 -21.85
CA ASP A 88 9.11 -18.58 -22.52
C ASP A 88 7.82 -18.48 -21.71
N PHE A 89 7.09 -17.37 -21.87
CA PHE A 89 5.76 -17.22 -21.30
C PHE A 89 4.85 -18.38 -21.79
N PRO A 90 4.05 -19.02 -20.91
CA PRO A 90 3.22 -20.14 -21.33
C PRO A 90 2.27 -19.70 -22.46
N SER A 91 2.15 -20.53 -23.49
CA SER A 91 1.27 -20.21 -24.61
C SER A 91 -0.20 -20.24 -24.19
N PHE A 92 -1.09 -19.61 -24.96
CA PHE A 92 -2.54 -19.69 -24.69
C PHE A 92 -3.07 -21.13 -24.64
N SER A 93 -2.49 -22.05 -25.41
CA SER A 93 -2.84 -23.47 -25.36
C SER A 93 -2.47 -24.16 -24.05
N ASP A 94 -1.56 -23.59 -23.25
CA ASP A 94 -1.14 -24.12 -21.95
C ASP A 94 -2.12 -23.76 -20.82
N PHE A 95 -3.00 -22.77 -21.03
CA PHE A 95 -3.92 -22.29 -20.00
C PHE A 95 -4.72 -23.43 -19.31
N PRO A 96 -5.33 -24.39 -20.03
CA PRO A 96 -6.08 -25.47 -19.37
C PRO A 96 -5.22 -26.33 -18.44
N ALA A 97 -3.97 -26.62 -18.83
CA ALA A 97 -3.04 -27.40 -18.02
C ALA A 97 -2.56 -26.60 -16.79
N LEU A 98 -2.24 -25.31 -17.00
CA LEU A 98 -1.89 -24.38 -15.93
C LEU A 98 -3.02 -24.23 -14.91
N TYR A 99 -4.25 -24.02 -15.40
CA TYR A 99 -5.44 -23.87 -14.55
C TYR A 99 -5.71 -25.15 -13.73
N ALA A 100 -5.61 -26.33 -14.36
CA ALA A 100 -5.78 -27.60 -13.66
C ALA A 100 -4.69 -27.81 -12.58
N ALA A 101 -3.43 -27.49 -12.89
CA ALA A 101 -2.30 -27.67 -11.97
C ALA A 101 -2.34 -26.70 -10.77
N HIS A 102 -2.91 -25.51 -10.96
CA HIS A 102 -2.92 -24.43 -9.97
C HIS A 102 -4.33 -23.98 -9.57
N HIS A 103 -5.31 -24.89 -9.69
CA HIS A 103 -6.72 -24.62 -9.41
C HIS A 103 -6.96 -24.05 -8.01
N THR A 104 -6.17 -24.45 -7.00
CA THR A 104 -6.29 -23.94 -5.62
C THR A 104 -5.99 -22.44 -5.50
N LEU A 105 -5.11 -21.90 -6.35
CA LEU A 105 -4.83 -20.46 -6.42
C LEU A 105 -5.89 -19.71 -7.25
N LEU A 106 -6.36 -20.35 -8.32
CA LEU A 106 -7.12 -19.68 -9.37
C LEU A 106 -8.64 -19.81 -9.23
N ASN A 107 -9.17 -20.70 -8.40
CA ASN A 107 -10.61 -20.87 -8.26
C ASN A 107 -11.33 -19.61 -7.73
N SER A 108 -12.61 -19.47 -8.05
CA SER A 108 -13.41 -18.28 -7.72
C SER A 108 -13.63 -18.05 -6.21
N SER A 109 -13.39 -19.05 -5.37
CA SER A 109 -13.50 -18.94 -3.92
C SER A 109 -12.15 -18.78 -3.22
N ALA A 110 -11.03 -18.75 -3.96
CA ALA A 110 -9.68 -18.69 -3.40
C ALA A 110 -9.48 -17.47 -2.51
N TRP A 111 -10.10 -16.33 -2.84
CA TRP A 111 -9.98 -15.09 -2.09
C TRP A 111 -10.50 -15.19 -0.64
N HIS A 112 -11.42 -16.11 -0.33
CA HIS A 112 -12.00 -16.26 1.01
C HIS A 112 -10.97 -16.63 2.09
N SER A 113 -9.85 -17.22 1.70
CA SER A 113 -8.75 -17.51 2.63
C SER A 113 -7.88 -16.28 2.91
N TYR A 114 -7.91 -15.27 2.03
CA TYR A 114 -7.03 -14.10 2.07
C TYR A 114 -7.73 -12.84 2.56
N TYR A 115 -9.00 -12.68 2.20
CA TYR A 115 -9.76 -11.49 2.54
C TYR A 115 -11.01 -11.80 3.34
N SER A 116 -11.30 -10.93 4.30
CA SER A 116 -12.65 -10.85 4.86
C SER A 116 -13.62 -10.14 3.92
N MET A 117 -14.88 -10.57 3.91
CA MET A 117 -15.92 -9.90 3.12
C MET A 117 -16.11 -8.45 3.56
N ASN A 118 -16.06 -8.19 4.87
CA ASN A 118 -16.20 -6.84 5.42
C ASN A 118 -15.06 -5.91 4.96
N PHE A 119 -13.86 -6.44 4.77
CA PHE A 119 -12.74 -5.69 4.23
C PHE A 119 -12.93 -5.38 2.73
N LEU A 120 -13.28 -6.37 1.92
CA LEU A 120 -13.53 -6.15 0.48
C LEU A 120 -14.76 -5.28 0.19
N ALA A 121 -15.74 -5.23 1.08
CA ALA A 121 -16.91 -4.36 0.94
C ALA A 121 -16.58 -2.86 1.16
N GLN A 122 -15.38 -2.52 1.65
CA GLN A 122 -14.97 -1.13 1.84
C GLN A 122 -14.83 -0.42 0.48
N ARG A 123 -15.27 0.84 0.40
CA ARG A 123 -15.08 1.64 -0.83
C ARG A 123 -13.61 1.80 -1.22
N THR A 124 -12.72 1.81 -0.24
CA THR A 124 -11.27 1.91 -0.44
C THR A 124 -10.69 0.74 -1.20
N THR A 125 -11.14 -0.49 -0.96
CA THR A 125 -10.62 -1.69 -1.66
C THR A 125 -11.13 -1.78 -3.09
N ALA A 126 -12.34 -1.25 -3.36
CA ALA A 126 -12.84 -1.13 -4.73
C ALA A 126 -12.00 -0.14 -5.55
N CYS A 127 -11.46 0.88 -4.89
CA CYS A 127 -10.74 1.97 -5.52
C CYS A 127 -9.21 1.75 -5.61
N PHE A 128 -8.63 1.15 -4.57
CA PHE A 128 -7.19 0.94 -4.45
C PHE A 128 -6.91 -0.51 -4.18
N TYR A 129 -5.77 -0.99 -4.69
CA TYR A 129 -5.27 -2.27 -4.24
C TYR A 129 -4.79 -2.21 -2.78
N ARG A 130 -5.30 -3.15 -1.98
CA ARG A 130 -4.98 -3.37 -0.57
C ARG A 130 -4.46 -4.81 -0.37
N PRO A 131 -3.38 -5.03 0.39
CA PRO A 131 -2.96 -6.38 0.76
C PRO A 131 -4.03 -7.12 1.57
N PRO A 132 -4.04 -8.46 1.58
CA PRO A 132 -5.04 -9.22 2.30
C PRO A 132 -4.95 -9.10 3.82
N ASP A 133 -6.11 -9.08 4.48
CA ASP A 133 -6.24 -8.90 5.93
C ASP A 133 -6.14 -10.23 6.71
N LEU A 134 -6.47 -11.36 6.06
CA LEU A 134 -6.53 -12.70 6.70
C LEU A 134 -5.32 -13.59 6.49
N GLN A 135 -4.49 -13.36 5.47
CA GLN A 135 -3.17 -14.00 5.32
C GLN A 135 -2.40 -13.31 4.20
N ASP A 136 -1.08 -13.42 4.22
CA ASP A 136 -0.24 -12.84 3.17
C ASP A 136 -0.51 -13.52 1.80
N LEU A 137 -0.25 -12.79 0.70
CA LEU A 137 -0.35 -13.35 -0.65
C LEU A 137 0.54 -14.61 -0.82
N PRO A 138 0.17 -15.54 -1.70
CA PRO A 138 1.03 -16.67 -2.03
C PRO A 138 2.39 -16.19 -2.53
N ASP A 139 3.42 -16.91 -2.09
CA ASP A 139 4.82 -16.64 -2.41
C ASP A 139 5.34 -15.28 -1.89
N SER A 140 4.55 -14.52 -1.11
CA SER A 140 4.95 -13.23 -0.52
C SER A 140 6.02 -13.32 0.56
N SER A 141 6.06 -14.45 1.27
CA SER A 141 6.96 -14.75 2.38
C SER A 141 8.41 -14.98 1.95
N SER A 142 8.78 -14.57 0.72
CA SER A 142 9.81 -15.32 0.02
C SER A 142 10.58 -14.63 -1.11
N PRO A 143 11.93 -14.42 -1.03
CA PRO A 143 12.74 -14.21 -2.23
C PRO A 143 12.29 -15.07 -3.40
N LEU A 144 11.99 -14.35 -4.48
CA LEU A 144 11.53 -14.90 -5.72
C LEU A 144 12.58 -15.92 -6.20
N CYS A 145 12.11 -17.07 -6.68
CA CYS A 145 12.88 -18.16 -7.29
C CYS A 145 13.40 -19.30 -6.41
N GLN A 146 12.94 -19.45 -5.17
CA GLN A 146 13.29 -20.60 -4.32
C GLN A 146 12.05 -21.30 -3.74
N PRO A 147 12.07 -22.64 -3.58
CA PRO A 147 11.02 -23.37 -2.87
C PRO A 147 11.00 -23.01 -1.39
N ARG A 148 9.80 -22.94 -0.79
CA ARG A 148 9.60 -22.32 0.52
C ARG A 148 8.87 -23.20 1.50
N HIS A 149 9.39 -23.23 2.71
CA HIS A 149 8.71 -23.71 3.89
C HIS A 149 7.95 -22.55 4.54
N THR A 150 6.63 -22.68 4.68
CA THR A 150 5.76 -21.70 5.34
C THR A 150 6.00 -21.69 6.84
N VAL A 151 6.53 -20.60 7.38
CA VAL A 151 6.73 -20.43 8.83
C VAL A 151 5.49 -19.83 9.50
N SER A 152 4.74 -18.96 8.80
CA SER A 152 3.49 -18.38 9.30
C SER A 152 2.71 -17.71 8.15
N ALA A 153 1.37 -17.66 8.27
CA ALA A 153 0.47 -17.03 7.30
C ALA A 153 0.46 -15.48 7.35
N HIS A 154 1.13 -14.86 8.34
CA HIS A 154 1.09 -13.41 8.60
C HIS A 154 2.46 -12.79 8.85
N VAL A 155 3.50 -13.43 8.34
CA VAL A 155 4.89 -13.07 8.63
C VAL A 155 5.21 -11.63 8.22
N LEU A 156 4.52 -11.06 7.22
CA LEU A 156 4.80 -9.72 6.71
C LEU A 156 4.03 -8.61 7.42
N LYS A 157 3.00 -8.93 8.21
CA LYS A 157 2.03 -7.96 8.70
C LYS A 157 2.62 -6.96 9.71
N LEU A 158 3.20 -7.48 10.80
CA LEU A 158 3.86 -6.64 11.81
C LEU A 158 5.13 -5.93 11.30
N PRO A 159 6.02 -6.57 10.52
CA PRO A 159 7.15 -5.86 9.93
C PRO A 159 6.72 -4.71 9.02
N ARG A 160 5.68 -4.89 8.20
CA ARG A 160 5.14 -3.82 7.33
C ARG A 160 4.59 -2.66 8.16
N TRP A 161 3.80 -2.95 9.19
CA TRP A 161 3.33 -1.93 10.13
C TRP A 161 4.48 -1.16 10.79
N ALA A 162 5.51 -1.86 11.28
CA ALA A 162 6.69 -1.25 11.88
C ALA A 162 7.49 -0.40 10.89
N TYR A 163 7.65 -0.87 9.66
CA TYR A 163 8.24 -0.10 8.56
C TYR A 163 7.44 1.19 8.31
N SER A 164 6.11 1.14 8.31
CA SER A 164 5.27 2.34 8.15
C SER A 164 5.45 3.36 9.28
N ILE A 165 5.70 2.93 10.52
CA ILE A 165 6.01 3.81 11.65
C ILE A 165 7.38 4.45 11.48
N GLU A 166 8.39 3.68 11.11
CA GLU A 166 9.75 4.14 10.81
C GLU A 166 9.72 5.27 9.76
N ARG A 167 8.99 5.03 8.66
CA ARG A 167 8.84 6.01 7.59
C ARG A 167 8.07 7.23 8.06
N THR A 168 7.02 7.06 8.85
CA THR A 168 6.25 8.16 9.42
C THR A 168 7.10 9.03 10.34
N ARG A 169 7.92 8.42 11.20
CA ARG A 169 8.88 9.13 12.07
C ARG A 169 9.85 9.98 11.28
N ARG A 170 10.42 9.48 10.18
CA ARG A 170 11.33 10.25 9.31
C ARG A 170 10.65 11.43 8.63
N ARG A 171 9.39 11.23 8.24
CA ARG A 171 8.58 12.22 7.54
C ARG A 171 8.08 13.33 8.45
N GLN A 172 7.95 13.05 9.74
CA GLN A 172 7.35 13.94 10.74
C GLN A 172 8.22 14.02 11.99
N PRO A 173 9.37 14.71 11.91
CA PRO A 173 10.30 14.84 13.03
C PRO A 173 9.72 15.68 14.20
N SER A 174 8.66 16.46 13.95
CA SER A 174 8.00 17.31 14.94
C SER A 174 7.11 16.54 15.92
N LEU A 175 6.62 15.35 15.54
CA LEU A 175 5.78 14.55 16.42
C LEU A 175 6.65 13.77 17.42
N PRO A 176 6.45 13.92 18.75
CA PRO A 176 7.26 13.20 19.73
C PRO A 176 7.18 11.68 19.55
N TRP A 177 8.32 11.00 19.72
CA TRP A 177 8.42 9.54 19.57
C TRP A 177 7.50 8.80 20.55
N GLU A 178 7.34 9.30 21.77
CA GLU A 178 6.43 8.74 22.77
C GLU A 178 4.97 8.80 22.30
N THR A 179 4.56 9.92 21.70
CA THR A 179 3.22 10.06 21.11
C THR A 179 3.05 9.09 19.94
N LEU A 180 4.02 9.05 19.00
CA LEU A 180 3.95 8.18 17.84
C LEU A 180 3.85 6.70 18.22
N THR A 181 4.65 6.25 19.20
CA THR A 181 4.63 4.86 19.68
C THR A 181 3.35 4.53 20.43
N THR A 182 2.85 5.43 21.26
CA THR A 182 1.55 5.28 21.95
C THR A 182 0.41 5.10 20.94
N LEU A 183 0.37 5.95 19.91
CA LEU A 183 -0.61 5.83 18.83
C LEU A 183 -0.45 4.51 18.09
N ALA A 184 0.77 4.16 17.68
CA ALA A 184 1.07 2.93 16.97
C ALA A 184 0.58 1.66 17.70
N PHE A 185 0.94 1.50 18.98
CA PHE A 185 0.51 0.31 19.75
C PHE A 185 -0.99 0.31 19.99
N SER A 186 -1.60 1.47 20.28
CA SER A 186 -3.04 1.55 20.53
C SER A 186 -3.86 1.18 19.29
N THR A 187 -3.50 1.69 18.11
CA THR A 187 -4.21 1.40 16.85
C THR A 187 -3.97 -0.04 16.39
N LEU A 188 -2.75 -0.56 16.54
CA LEU A 188 -2.43 -1.95 16.22
C LEU A 188 -3.26 -2.91 17.09
N LYS A 189 -3.25 -2.69 18.42
CA LYS A 189 -4.02 -3.51 19.36
C LYS A 189 -5.51 -3.48 19.03
N ALA A 190 -6.09 -2.30 18.79
CA ALA A 190 -7.50 -2.16 18.46
C ALA A 190 -7.86 -2.91 17.17
N THR A 191 -7.04 -2.77 16.12
CA THR A 191 -7.25 -3.40 14.81
C THR A 191 -7.12 -4.92 14.89
N MET A 192 -6.06 -5.43 15.52
CA MET A 192 -5.84 -6.87 15.65
C MET A 192 -6.89 -7.54 16.56
N VAL A 193 -7.31 -6.89 17.65
CA VAL A 193 -8.39 -7.41 18.51
C VAL A 193 -9.70 -7.48 17.72
N ARG A 194 -10.06 -6.42 16.99
CA ARG A 194 -11.26 -6.39 16.14
C ARG A 194 -11.22 -7.51 15.10
N LEU A 195 -10.10 -7.67 14.42
CA LEU A 195 -9.92 -8.71 13.40
C LEU A 195 -10.02 -10.11 14.00
N HIS A 196 -9.33 -10.39 15.11
CA HIS A 196 -9.36 -11.69 15.78
C HIS A 196 -10.76 -12.05 16.31
N MET A 197 -11.52 -11.07 16.82
CA MET A 197 -12.91 -11.31 17.25
C MET A 197 -13.82 -11.70 16.07
N ALA A 198 -13.63 -11.08 14.91
CA ALA A 198 -14.42 -11.40 13.71
C ALA A 198 -13.95 -12.69 13.03
N TYR A 199 -12.64 -12.97 13.08
CA TYR A 199 -11.98 -14.09 12.43
C TYR A 199 -10.96 -14.72 13.39
N PRO A 200 -11.36 -15.74 14.17
CA PRO A 200 -10.47 -16.39 15.14
C PRO A 200 -9.21 -17.03 14.55
N SER A 201 -9.15 -17.23 13.23
CA SER A 201 -7.96 -17.69 12.51
C SER A 201 -6.87 -16.62 12.40
N ALA A 202 -7.22 -15.33 12.52
CA ALA A 202 -6.24 -14.25 12.55
C ALA A 202 -5.43 -14.28 13.85
N PRO A 203 -4.15 -13.90 13.85
CA PRO A 203 -3.30 -13.95 15.03
C PRO A 203 -3.76 -12.95 16.10
N PRO A 204 -3.75 -13.34 17.39
CA PRO A 204 -4.06 -12.42 18.47
C PRO A 204 -2.96 -11.37 18.63
N TYR A 205 -3.31 -10.21 19.18
CA TYR A 205 -2.33 -9.17 19.49
C TYR A 205 -1.36 -9.63 20.58
N ALA A 206 -0.06 -9.48 20.30
CA ALA A 206 1.02 -9.68 21.26
C ALA A 206 1.95 -8.45 21.26
N GLU A 207 1.98 -7.73 22.39
CA GLU A 207 2.77 -6.49 22.50
C GLU A 207 4.28 -6.73 22.37
N SER A 208 4.79 -7.85 22.89
CA SER A 208 6.20 -8.24 22.75
C SER A 208 6.61 -8.42 21.28
N HIS A 209 5.72 -8.98 20.46
CA HIS A 209 5.95 -9.20 19.03
C HIS A 209 5.93 -7.88 18.26
N ALA A 210 4.98 -7.02 18.59
CA ALA A 210 4.90 -5.68 18.02
C ALA A 210 6.15 -4.84 18.38
N ARG A 211 6.62 -4.91 19.63
CA ARG A 211 7.86 -4.25 20.08
C ARG A 211 9.09 -4.77 19.33
N PHE A 212 9.24 -6.08 19.21
CA PHE A 212 10.34 -6.69 18.45
C PHE A 212 10.46 -6.10 17.03
N TRP A 213 9.35 -6.05 16.29
CA TRP A 213 9.35 -5.49 14.93
C TRP A 213 9.57 -3.99 14.90
N LEU A 214 9.00 -3.25 15.86
CA LEU A 214 9.24 -1.82 15.98
C LEU A 214 10.73 -1.53 16.19
N ASP A 215 11.36 -2.19 17.16
CA ASP A 215 12.78 -2.04 17.49
C ASP A 215 13.68 -2.44 16.30
N TYR A 216 13.29 -3.47 15.55
CA TYR A 216 13.99 -3.90 14.34
C TYR A 216 14.06 -2.80 13.26
N PHE A 217 12.96 -2.08 13.02
CA PHE A 217 12.92 -1.01 12.02
C PHE A 217 13.35 0.35 12.56
N THR A 218 13.22 0.59 13.86
CA THR A 218 13.63 1.83 14.51
C THR A 218 14.77 1.63 15.50
N PRO A 219 15.93 1.07 15.09
CA PRO A 219 17.06 0.95 15.98
C PRO A 219 17.48 2.35 16.45
N ASP A 220 17.83 2.44 17.74
CA ASP A 220 18.10 3.68 18.48
C ASP A 220 18.76 4.76 17.60
N PRO A 221 18.08 5.91 17.36
CA PRO A 221 18.55 6.87 16.38
C PRO A 221 19.89 7.46 16.80
N SER A 222 20.88 7.40 15.91
CA SER A 222 21.93 8.42 15.94
C SER A 222 21.24 9.79 15.77
N PRO A 223 21.48 10.77 16.66
CA PRO A 223 20.88 12.12 16.57
C PRO A 223 21.08 12.79 15.20
N SER A 224 22.14 12.40 14.48
CA SER A 224 22.47 12.88 13.14
C SER A 224 21.46 12.51 12.05
N ARG A 225 20.69 11.42 12.20
CA ARG A 225 19.72 10.96 11.18
C ARG A 225 18.37 11.67 11.28
N LEU A 226 17.99 12.14 12.46
CA LEU A 226 16.72 12.83 12.70
C LEU A 226 16.79 14.34 12.49
N ALA A 227 17.99 14.94 12.59
CA ALA A 227 18.19 16.38 12.42
C ALA A 227 18.21 16.84 10.94
N ASN A 228 18.22 15.91 9.98
CA ASN A 228 18.24 16.23 8.56
C ASN A 228 16.82 16.45 8.04
N LYS A 229 16.63 17.49 7.21
CA LYS A 229 15.40 17.71 6.46
C LYS A 229 15.04 16.44 5.68
N PRO A 230 13.77 15.97 5.70
CA PRO A 230 13.39 14.76 4.99
C PRO A 230 13.78 14.85 3.53
N SER A 231 14.45 13.81 3.05
CA SER A 231 14.92 13.71 1.67
C SER A 231 13.75 13.39 0.73
N ARG A 232 13.93 13.59 -0.57
CA ARG A 232 12.94 13.17 -1.57
C ARG A 232 12.64 11.67 -1.48
N GLU A 233 13.64 10.87 -1.11
CA GLU A 233 13.53 9.42 -0.94
C GLU A 233 12.61 9.03 0.22
N ASP A 234 12.54 9.86 1.26
CA ASP A 234 11.63 9.62 2.40
C ASP A 234 10.17 9.68 1.97
N TRP A 235 9.84 10.42 0.91
CA TRP A 235 8.47 10.57 0.40
C TRP A 235 8.15 9.73 -0.84
N CYS A 236 9.02 8.81 -1.25
CA CYS A 236 8.72 7.85 -2.33
C CYS A 236 7.53 6.92 -1.96
N PRO A 237 6.94 6.21 -2.96
CA PRO A 237 5.89 5.21 -2.73
C PRO A 237 6.22 4.21 -1.62
N ASN A 238 5.19 3.58 -1.06
CA ASN A 238 5.41 2.47 -0.14
C ASN A 238 6.12 1.33 -0.88
N SER A 239 7.31 0.97 -0.42
CA SER A 239 8.17 -0.02 -1.08
C SER A 239 8.44 -1.23 -0.20
N PHE A 240 7.76 -1.41 0.93
CA PHE A 240 8.03 -2.51 1.85
C PHE A 240 8.05 -3.87 1.13
N GLY A 241 7.01 -4.19 0.36
CA GLY A 241 6.93 -5.45 -0.38
C GLY A 241 8.08 -5.64 -1.36
N ILE A 242 8.39 -4.61 -2.18
CA ILE A 242 9.52 -4.65 -3.13
C ILE A 242 10.84 -4.87 -2.39
N LEU A 243 11.07 -4.20 -1.26
CA LEU A 243 12.30 -4.31 -0.49
C LEU A 243 12.47 -5.70 0.13
N VAL A 244 11.38 -6.32 0.61
CA VAL A 244 11.39 -7.71 1.08
C VAL A 244 11.71 -8.66 -0.08
N ALA A 245 11.08 -8.47 -1.25
CA ALA A 245 11.33 -9.30 -2.43
C ALA A 245 12.78 -9.25 -2.90
N GLN A 246 13.38 -8.06 -2.89
CA GLN A 246 14.78 -7.81 -3.25
C GLN A 246 15.79 -8.34 -2.21
N GLY A 247 15.32 -8.93 -1.10
CA GLY A 247 16.19 -9.45 -0.04
C GLY A 247 16.86 -8.37 0.80
N LYS A 248 16.31 -7.14 0.83
CA LYS A 248 16.80 -6.10 1.73
C LYS A 248 16.55 -6.47 3.20
N TYR A 249 15.41 -7.11 3.47
CA TYR A 249 15.00 -7.55 4.80
C TYR A 249 14.71 -9.05 4.78
N ASP A 250 15.41 -9.82 5.63
CA ASP A 250 15.09 -11.23 5.86
C ASP A 250 14.08 -11.37 7.00
N ILE A 251 12.81 -11.15 6.66
CA ILE A 251 11.69 -11.19 7.62
C ILE A 251 11.54 -12.57 8.27
N HIS A 252 11.85 -13.64 7.53
CA HIS A 252 11.70 -15.01 8.02
C HIS A 252 12.73 -15.38 9.05
N TRP A 253 13.99 -15.06 8.77
CA TRP A 253 15.06 -15.29 9.72
C TRP A 253 14.78 -14.52 11.03
N SER A 254 14.36 -13.25 10.93
CA SER A 254 14.02 -12.44 12.11
C SER A 254 12.79 -12.96 12.87
N GLU A 255 11.74 -13.41 12.17
CA GLU A 255 10.57 -14.01 12.82
C GLU A 255 10.93 -15.34 13.53
N ALA A 256 11.81 -16.15 12.93
CA ALA A 256 12.29 -17.39 13.52
C ALA A 256 13.16 -17.12 14.76
N GLU A 257 13.99 -16.09 14.71
CA GLU A 257 14.81 -15.62 15.85
C GLU A 257 13.91 -15.18 17.02
N TYR A 258 12.92 -14.31 16.75
CA TYR A 258 11.93 -13.91 17.75
C TYR A 258 11.20 -15.12 18.35
N SER A 259 10.73 -16.04 17.51
CA SER A 259 10.03 -17.25 17.96
C SER A 259 10.91 -18.12 18.86
N ALA A 260 12.20 -18.26 18.53
CA ALA A 260 13.15 -19.01 19.35
C ALA A 260 13.39 -18.34 20.72
N GLN A 261 13.52 -17.02 20.77
CA GLN A 261 13.69 -16.25 22.02
C GLN A 261 12.45 -16.35 22.93
N VAL A 262 11.25 -16.29 22.35
CA VAL A 262 10.00 -16.49 23.11
C VAL A 262 9.93 -17.90 23.70
N LEU A 263 10.36 -18.91 22.94
CA LEU A 263 10.37 -20.31 23.40
C LEU A 263 11.45 -20.60 24.46
N SER A 264 12.60 -19.94 24.40
CA SER A 264 13.66 -20.10 25.41
C SER A 264 13.37 -19.33 26.70
N GLY A 265 12.37 -18.44 26.71
CA GLY A 265 12.08 -17.55 27.84
C GLY A 265 13.10 -16.42 28.00
N GLU A 266 14.02 -16.27 27.04
CA GLU A 266 15.02 -15.22 26.98
C GLU A 266 14.47 -14.06 26.14
N ILE A 267 13.45 -13.36 26.65
CA ILE A 267 13.16 -12.02 26.13
C ILE A 267 14.26 -11.13 26.71
N ALA A 268 15.38 -11.02 25.99
CA ALA A 268 16.47 -10.15 26.40
C ALA A 268 15.96 -8.71 26.46
N GLU A 269 15.75 -8.20 27.67
CA GLU A 269 15.68 -6.75 27.89
C GLU A 269 17.05 -6.16 27.53
N GLY A 270 17.13 -5.61 26.31
CA GLY A 270 18.07 -4.57 25.90
C GLY A 270 19.57 -4.83 26.11
N ASP A 271 20.27 -5.25 25.06
CA ASP A 271 21.54 -4.62 24.61
C ASP A 271 22.21 -5.37 23.46
N ASP A 272 21.79 -6.60 23.16
CA ASP A 272 22.26 -7.28 21.95
C ASP A 272 21.58 -6.64 20.75
N LYS A 273 22.29 -5.68 20.13
CA LYS A 273 21.95 -5.11 18.82
C LYS A 273 21.52 -6.25 17.91
N LEU A 274 20.21 -6.33 17.63
CA LEU A 274 19.65 -7.18 16.59
C LEU A 274 20.55 -6.98 15.37
N LYS A 275 21.29 -8.03 14.98
CA LYS A 275 22.16 -7.96 13.81
C LYS A 275 21.24 -7.94 12.61
N GLN A 276 20.86 -6.73 12.22
CA GLN A 276 20.06 -6.51 11.02
C GLN A 276 20.91 -6.99 9.85
N VAL A 277 20.61 -8.18 9.33
CA VAL A 277 21.18 -8.66 8.09
C VAL A 277 20.47 -7.89 6.98
N ILE A 278 21.07 -6.77 6.58
CA ILE A 278 20.60 -5.94 5.48
C ILE A 278 21.38 -6.36 4.24
N TRP A 279 20.67 -6.54 3.12
CA TRP A 279 21.22 -7.03 1.87
C TRP A 279 21.77 -8.45 2.00
N CYS A 280 20.86 -9.43 2.07
CA CYS A 280 21.20 -10.85 2.03
C CYS A 280 21.74 -11.31 0.64
N GLY A 281 22.42 -10.42 -0.11
CA GLY A 281 22.87 -10.57 -1.50
C GLY A 281 21.96 -9.88 -2.53
N LEU A 282 22.17 -10.21 -3.81
CA LEU A 282 21.19 -10.13 -4.92
C LEU A 282 20.66 -11.55 -5.22
N PRO A 283 20.02 -12.25 -4.26
CA PRO A 283 19.67 -13.67 -4.44
C PRO A 283 18.61 -13.91 -5.53
N ASP A 284 18.11 -12.84 -6.15
CA ASP A 284 16.97 -12.82 -7.06
C ASP A 284 17.34 -12.37 -8.49
N GLY A 285 18.46 -11.68 -8.71
CA GLY A 285 18.87 -11.21 -10.05
C GLY A 285 18.07 -10.02 -10.61
N GLY A 286 17.37 -9.24 -9.77
CA GLY A 286 16.65 -8.03 -10.19
C GLY A 286 15.12 -8.11 -10.16
N THR A 287 14.54 -8.74 -9.14
CA THR A 287 13.12 -9.14 -9.13
C THR A 287 12.11 -8.11 -8.61
N GLY A 288 12.54 -6.87 -8.37
CA GLY A 288 11.64 -5.82 -7.86
C GLY A 288 10.43 -5.57 -8.78
N VAL A 289 10.64 -5.71 -10.09
CA VAL A 289 9.58 -5.64 -11.11
C VAL A 289 8.62 -6.83 -11.01
N GLN A 290 9.13 -8.04 -10.78
CA GLN A 290 8.35 -9.27 -10.62
C GLN A 290 7.54 -9.26 -9.31
N ALA A 291 8.10 -8.69 -8.24
CA ALA A 291 7.38 -8.48 -6.99
C ALA A 291 6.21 -7.52 -7.19
N TRP A 292 6.47 -6.42 -7.90
CA TRP A 292 5.44 -5.47 -8.26
C TRP A 292 4.35 -6.09 -9.16
N TRP A 293 4.71 -6.91 -10.16
CA TRP A 293 3.76 -7.70 -10.95
C TRP A 293 2.93 -8.67 -10.11
N ARG A 294 3.38 -9.08 -8.93
CA ARG A 294 2.57 -9.90 -8.02
C ARG A 294 1.69 -9.07 -7.10
N GLY A 295 1.58 -7.77 -7.32
CA GLY A 295 0.88 -6.87 -6.40
C GLY A 295 1.55 -6.81 -5.04
N TRP A 296 2.88 -6.84 -4.96
CA TRP A 296 3.57 -6.63 -3.67
C TRP A 296 3.76 -5.15 -3.34
N GLU A 297 3.63 -4.26 -4.34
CA GLU A 297 3.53 -2.83 -4.09
C GLU A 297 2.06 -2.46 -3.96
N GLU A 298 1.64 -2.16 -2.73
CA GLU A 298 0.29 -1.67 -2.48
C GLU A 298 0.10 -0.22 -2.97
N GLU A 299 -1.07 0.06 -3.54
CA GLU A 299 -1.48 1.45 -3.71
C GLU A 299 -1.77 2.06 -2.33
N VAL A 300 -2.44 1.32 -1.44
CA VAL A 300 -2.80 1.74 -0.05
C VAL A 300 -2.41 0.64 0.96
N GLY A 301 -1.85 1.02 2.12
CA GLY A 301 -1.34 0.10 3.16
C GLY A 301 -2.39 -0.81 3.82
N SER A 302 -1.96 -1.73 4.69
CA SER A 302 -2.84 -2.63 5.46
C SER A 302 -3.81 -1.88 6.39
N GLU A 303 -4.79 -2.57 6.97
CA GLU A 303 -5.74 -1.95 7.90
C GLU A 303 -5.03 -1.29 9.09
N GLU A 304 -4.00 -1.94 9.63
CA GLU A 304 -3.19 -1.46 10.75
C GLU A 304 -2.42 -0.19 10.38
N GLU A 305 -1.85 -0.16 9.17
CA GLU A 305 -1.13 1.01 8.67
C GLU A 305 -2.07 2.18 8.42
N VAL A 306 -3.22 1.93 7.79
CA VAL A 306 -4.21 2.98 7.51
C VAL A 306 -4.76 3.57 8.79
N GLU A 307 -5.11 2.74 9.77
CA GLU A 307 -5.63 3.19 11.05
C GLU A 307 -4.59 4.00 11.84
N PHE A 308 -3.33 3.56 11.80
CA PHE A 308 -2.20 4.31 12.35
C PHE A 308 -2.05 5.66 11.65
N LEU A 309 -1.91 5.69 10.32
CA LEU A 309 -1.69 6.92 9.55
C LEU A 309 -2.83 7.92 9.71
N ALA A 310 -4.08 7.44 9.76
CA ALA A 310 -5.27 8.25 10.02
C ALA A 310 -5.22 8.86 11.43
N THR A 311 -4.86 8.06 12.44
CA THR A 311 -4.78 8.55 13.82
C THR A 311 -3.63 9.57 13.98
N VAL A 312 -2.48 9.34 13.34
CA VAL A 312 -1.39 10.32 13.34
C VAL A 312 -1.80 11.61 12.62
N ALA A 313 -2.59 11.52 11.55
CA ALA A 313 -3.10 12.71 10.86
C ALA A 313 -4.05 13.53 11.75
N VAL A 314 -4.91 12.88 12.55
CA VAL A 314 -5.73 13.57 13.56
C VAL A 314 -4.85 14.22 14.62
N GLU A 315 -3.91 13.47 15.19
CA GLU A 315 -3.02 13.99 16.24
C GLU A 315 -2.22 15.20 15.75
N GLU A 316 -1.71 15.15 14.52
CA GLU A 316 -1.06 16.29 13.89
C GLU A 316 -2.00 17.48 13.85
N THR A 317 -3.25 17.34 13.39
CA THR A 317 -4.16 18.51 13.38
C THR A 317 -4.36 19.13 14.77
N VAL A 318 -4.32 18.33 15.85
CA VAL A 318 -4.41 18.78 17.24
C VAL A 318 -3.12 19.45 17.71
N VAL A 319 -1.96 18.80 17.54
CA VAL A 319 -0.64 19.34 17.90
C VAL A 319 -0.31 20.60 17.09
N LEU A 320 -0.61 20.59 15.79
CA LEU A 320 -0.54 21.75 14.89
C LEU A 320 -1.48 22.88 15.34
N GLY A 321 -2.60 22.55 15.99
CA GLY A 321 -3.51 23.53 16.57
C GLY A 321 -2.94 24.27 17.77
N LEU A 322 -1.99 23.66 18.49
CA LEU A 322 -1.47 24.16 19.77
C LEU A 322 -0.07 24.80 19.67
N GLU A 323 0.80 24.37 18.75
CA GLU A 323 2.22 24.81 18.73
C GLU A 323 2.71 25.39 17.40
N GLY A 324 1.82 25.79 16.50
CA GLY A 324 2.19 26.74 15.46
C GLY A 324 3.25 26.25 14.46
N MET A 325 3.31 24.95 14.15
CA MET A 325 4.18 24.45 13.06
C MET A 325 3.97 25.30 11.82
N GLU A 326 5.05 25.89 11.35
CA GLU A 326 5.02 26.82 10.24
C GLU A 326 4.78 26.04 8.94
N LEU A 327 4.04 26.65 8.01
CA LEU A 327 3.73 26.08 6.70
C LEU A 327 4.99 25.76 5.87
N ASP A 328 6.18 26.16 6.31
CA ASP A 328 7.47 26.00 5.63
C ASP A 328 8.07 24.62 5.84
N GLU A 329 7.66 23.93 6.90
CA GLU A 329 8.04 22.55 7.20
C GLU A 329 7.26 21.53 6.35
N LEU A 330 6.07 21.89 5.85
CA LEU A 330 5.26 21.02 5.00
C LEU A 330 5.81 20.90 3.58
N GLU A 331 6.04 19.67 3.12
CA GLU A 331 6.28 19.41 1.70
C GLU A 331 4.95 19.52 0.92
N LEU A 332 4.56 20.75 0.56
CA LEU A 332 3.33 21.04 -0.22
C LEU A 332 3.33 20.42 -1.64
N SER A 333 4.36 19.66 -1.99
CA SER A 333 4.34 18.81 -3.18
C SER A 333 3.49 17.55 -3.02
N ILE A 334 3.12 17.24 -1.79
CA ILE A 334 2.44 16.02 -1.40
C ILE A 334 1.02 16.40 -1.03
N ARG A 335 0.05 15.74 -1.68
CA ARG A 335 -1.38 16.02 -1.49
C ARG A 335 -1.79 15.94 -0.02
N SER A 336 -1.30 14.94 0.70
CA SER A 336 -1.65 14.72 2.10
C SER A 336 -1.32 15.91 2.99
N HIS A 337 -0.19 16.59 2.77
CA HIS A 337 0.16 17.81 3.51
C HIS A 337 -0.76 18.97 3.21
N ILE A 338 -1.20 19.11 1.96
CA ILE A 338 -2.15 20.17 1.60
C ILE A 338 -3.49 19.87 2.28
N LEU A 339 -3.96 18.62 2.26
CA LEU A 339 -5.20 18.22 2.94
C LEU A 339 -5.11 18.40 4.46
N LEU A 340 -3.99 18.01 5.09
CA LEU A 340 -3.74 18.25 6.51
C LEU A 340 -3.80 19.74 6.85
N ALA A 341 -3.22 20.60 6.01
CA ALA A 341 -3.29 22.04 6.19
C ALA A 341 -4.72 22.58 6.06
N VAL A 342 -5.51 22.07 5.10
CA VAL A 342 -6.93 22.44 4.93
C VAL A 342 -7.77 21.98 6.13
N MET A 343 -7.56 20.76 6.62
CA MET A 343 -8.23 20.25 7.82
C MET A 343 -7.93 21.11 9.05
N ARG A 344 -6.67 21.52 9.23
CA ARG A 344 -6.29 22.47 10.29
C ARG A 344 -7.04 23.80 10.16
N ALA A 345 -7.23 24.29 8.94
CA ALA A 345 -7.98 25.52 8.70
C ALA A 345 -9.47 25.36 9.00
N ALA A 346 -10.04 24.17 8.79
CA ALA A 346 -11.46 23.90 8.99
C ALA A 346 -11.90 24.07 10.46
N VAL A 347 -11.00 23.86 11.42
CA VAL A 347 -11.27 23.99 12.86
C VAL A 347 -10.94 25.37 13.44
N LYS A 348 -10.42 26.29 12.61
CA LYS A 348 -10.11 27.68 13.02
C LYS A 348 -11.36 28.55 12.98
N ASP A 349 -11.35 29.66 13.72
CA ASP A 349 -12.38 30.68 13.56
C ASP A 349 -12.32 31.31 12.16
N ARG A 350 -13.39 32.02 11.79
CA ARG A 350 -13.56 32.54 10.44
C ARG A 350 -12.40 33.42 9.96
N GLN A 351 -11.88 34.32 10.81
CA GLN A 351 -10.83 35.25 10.41
C GLN A 351 -9.48 34.54 10.29
N GLU A 352 -9.15 33.69 11.27
CA GLU A 352 -7.92 32.88 11.21
C GLU A 352 -7.92 31.89 10.05
N ARG A 353 -9.08 31.29 9.75
CA ARG A 353 -9.25 30.38 8.62
C ARG A 353 -8.99 31.09 7.30
N GLU A 354 -9.63 32.23 7.04
CA GLU A 354 -9.45 32.98 5.79
C GLU A 354 -7.98 33.40 5.60
N TYR A 355 -7.31 33.85 6.67
CA TYR A 355 -5.89 34.18 6.64
C TYR A 355 -5.01 32.96 6.34
N PHE A 356 -5.24 31.84 7.05
CA PHE A 356 -4.44 30.63 6.89
C PHE A 356 -4.59 30.00 5.50
N LEU A 357 -5.81 29.96 4.96
CA LEU A 357 -6.08 29.47 3.61
C LEU A 357 -5.43 30.36 2.55
N GLY A 358 -5.47 31.68 2.72
CA GLY A 358 -4.77 32.60 1.81
C GLY A 358 -3.25 32.42 1.81
N GLU A 359 -2.65 32.10 2.96
CA GLU A 359 -1.22 31.78 3.04
C GLU A 359 -0.88 30.42 2.42
N LEU A 360 -1.73 29.41 2.62
CA LEU A 360 -1.60 28.10 1.98
C LEU A 360 -1.65 28.23 0.45
N GLU A 361 -2.64 28.94 -0.10
CA GLU A 361 -2.77 29.20 -1.54
C GLU A 361 -1.50 29.85 -2.11
N ARG A 362 -1.04 30.93 -1.48
CA ARG A 362 0.16 31.67 -1.92
C ARG A 362 1.39 30.77 -1.97
N ARG A 363 1.59 29.92 -0.97
CA ARG A 363 2.74 29.00 -0.91
C ARG A 363 2.65 27.85 -1.90
N MET A 364 1.46 27.31 -2.14
CA MET A 364 1.23 26.31 -3.20
C MET A 364 1.66 26.86 -4.57
N VAL A 365 1.33 28.12 -4.85
CA VAL A 365 1.75 28.83 -6.08
C VAL A 365 3.25 29.09 -6.10
N GLN A 366 3.83 29.62 -5.02
CA GLN A 366 5.26 29.91 -4.93
C GLN A 366 6.16 28.67 -5.07
N LYS A 367 5.68 27.50 -4.65
CA LYS A 367 6.39 26.22 -4.86
C LYS A 367 6.34 25.73 -6.32
N GLY A 368 5.67 26.46 -7.21
CA GLY A 368 5.74 26.30 -8.66
C GLY A 368 5.01 25.06 -9.18
N ARG A 369 3.95 24.59 -8.50
CA ARG A 369 3.28 23.32 -8.84
C ARG A 369 1.84 23.45 -9.30
N ILE A 370 1.19 24.58 -9.01
CA ILE A 370 -0.21 24.80 -9.35
C ILE A 370 -0.42 26.31 -9.59
N GLY A 371 -1.15 26.68 -10.65
CA GLY A 371 -1.49 28.08 -10.91
C GLY A 371 -2.44 28.65 -9.85
N GLU A 372 -2.43 29.97 -9.64
CA GLU A 372 -3.18 30.63 -8.56
C GLU A 372 -4.67 30.26 -8.53
N GLU A 373 -5.35 30.29 -9.68
CA GLU A 373 -6.77 29.92 -9.76
C GLU A 373 -7.02 28.46 -9.38
N ARG A 374 -6.09 27.56 -9.74
CA ARG A 374 -6.18 26.14 -9.44
C ARG A 374 -5.90 25.87 -7.97
N ALA A 375 -4.96 26.60 -7.35
CA ALA A 375 -4.67 26.53 -5.92
C ALA A 375 -5.92 26.88 -5.11
N ARG A 376 -6.52 28.04 -5.41
CA ARG A 376 -7.72 28.55 -4.75
C ARG A 376 -8.90 27.60 -4.86
N ARG A 377 -9.16 27.10 -6.08
CA ARG A 377 -10.24 26.12 -6.32
C ARG A 377 -10.04 24.87 -5.49
N TRP A 378 -8.83 24.32 -5.50
CA TRP A 378 -8.51 23.09 -4.79
C TRP A 378 -8.65 23.22 -3.28
N VAL A 379 -8.13 24.30 -2.70
CA VAL A 379 -8.26 24.59 -1.27
C VAL A 379 -9.72 24.71 -0.86
N LYS A 380 -10.54 25.38 -1.68
CA LYS A 380 -11.98 25.51 -1.44
C LYS A 380 -12.71 24.16 -1.51
N GLU A 381 -12.49 23.39 -2.57
CA GLU A 381 -13.09 22.06 -2.75
C GLU A 381 -12.67 21.10 -1.62
N ALA A 382 -11.40 21.12 -1.23
CA ALA A 382 -10.91 20.33 -0.11
C ALA A 382 -11.56 20.78 1.21
N LEU A 383 -11.75 22.09 1.44
CA LEU A 383 -12.39 22.60 2.64
C LEU A 383 -13.86 22.15 2.73
N GLU A 384 -14.61 22.22 1.64
CA GLU A 384 -16.01 21.78 1.58
C GLU A 384 -16.19 20.29 1.93
N ILE A 385 -15.19 19.45 1.64
CA ILE A 385 -15.16 18.03 2.00
C ILE A 385 -14.77 17.82 3.47
N MET A 386 -13.93 18.71 4.02
CA MET A 386 -13.27 18.56 5.32
C MET A 386 -13.92 19.39 6.45
N GLU A 387 -15.02 20.10 6.19
CA GLU A 387 -15.75 20.82 7.24
C GLU A 387 -16.22 19.85 8.35
N PRO A 388 -16.00 20.19 9.63
CA PRO A 388 -15.81 19.19 10.67
C PRO A 388 -17.10 18.48 11.12
N GLY A 389 -16.96 17.18 11.36
CA GLY A 389 -17.56 16.50 12.50
C GLY A 389 -16.50 16.25 13.59
N GLU A 390 -16.91 15.77 14.76
CA GLU A 390 -16.03 15.36 15.87
C GLU A 390 -14.88 14.45 15.39
N GLY A 391 -13.78 14.35 16.16
CA GLY A 391 -12.56 13.64 15.74
C GLY A 391 -12.77 12.20 15.22
N GLU A 392 -13.85 11.54 15.62
CA GLU A 392 -14.27 10.24 15.10
C GLU A 392 -14.73 10.31 13.63
N MET A 393 -15.48 11.33 13.23
CA MET A 393 -15.87 11.56 11.84
C MET A 393 -14.65 11.85 10.96
N LEU A 394 -13.72 12.67 11.46
CA LEU A 394 -12.47 12.96 10.77
C LEU A 394 -11.65 11.69 10.55
N ARG A 395 -11.47 10.90 11.61
CA ARG A 395 -10.78 9.61 11.55
C ARG A 395 -11.44 8.67 10.55
N ARG A 396 -12.78 8.62 10.51
CA ARG A 396 -13.52 7.82 9.53
C ARG A 396 -13.27 8.28 8.10
N ILE A 397 -13.33 9.58 7.83
CA ILE A 397 -13.00 10.15 6.50
C ILE A 397 -11.59 9.75 6.09
N LEU A 398 -10.62 9.85 7.00
CA LEU A 398 -9.22 9.50 6.75
C LEU A 398 -9.04 8.01 6.45
N VAL A 399 -9.71 7.13 7.20
CA VAL A 399 -9.68 5.68 6.94
C VAL A 399 -10.31 5.33 5.59
N GLU A 400 -11.45 5.96 5.25
CA GLU A 400 -12.14 5.76 3.97
C GLU A 400 -11.41 6.41 2.78
N ASN A 401 -10.42 7.27 3.03
CA ASN A 401 -9.67 7.98 1.99
C ASN A 401 -8.16 7.88 2.21
N ALA A 402 -7.71 6.74 2.76
CA ALA A 402 -6.35 6.56 3.26
C ALA A 402 -5.26 6.98 2.26
N GLN A 403 -5.45 6.77 0.95
CA GLN A 403 -4.49 7.16 -0.07
C GLN A 403 -4.28 8.67 -0.23
N LEU A 404 -5.31 9.46 0.07
CA LEU A 404 -5.20 10.92 0.05
C LEU A 404 -4.26 11.42 1.15
N PHE A 405 -4.13 10.61 2.21
CA PHE A 405 -3.33 10.87 3.39
C PHE A 405 -2.19 9.88 3.56
N ALA A 406 -2.00 9.01 2.57
CA ALA A 406 -0.88 8.13 2.47
C ALA A 406 0.35 9.02 2.48
N ARG A 407 1.18 8.87 3.50
CA ARG A 407 2.32 9.76 3.76
C ARG A 407 3.46 9.47 2.79
N TRP A 408 3.15 9.03 1.59
CA TRP A 408 4.04 8.76 0.49
C TRP A 408 3.48 9.39 -0.77
N LYS A 409 4.34 9.65 -1.74
CA LYS A 409 3.89 9.98 -3.09
C LYS A 409 3.16 8.75 -3.61
N VAL A 410 1.89 8.96 -3.94
CA VAL A 410 1.10 8.00 -4.70
C VAL A 410 1.92 7.63 -5.92
N SER A 411 2.03 6.33 -6.20
CA SER A 411 2.70 5.87 -7.41
C SER A 411 2.09 6.60 -8.61
N HIS A 412 2.93 7.10 -9.52
CA HIS A 412 2.49 7.74 -10.77
C HIS A 412 1.56 6.85 -11.62
N LEU A 413 1.47 5.57 -11.27
CA LEU A 413 0.68 4.53 -11.91
C LEU A 413 -0.74 4.44 -11.34
N SER A 414 -0.99 5.05 -10.17
CA SER A 414 -2.34 5.11 -9.60
C SER A 414 -3.16 6.17 -10.32
N LYS A 415 -3.98 5.71 -11.27
CA LYS A 415 -4.82 6.56 -12.12
C LYS A 415 -5.96 7.24 -11.37
N GLN A 416 -6.30 6.78 -10.16
CA GLN A 416 -7.36 7.39 -9.36
C GLN A 416 -6.98 8.76 -8.79
N PHE A 417 -5.68 9.04 -8.60
CA PHE A 417 -5.22 10.29 -7.98
C PHE A 417 -4.03 10.94 -8.69
N THR A 418 -3.91 10.77 -10.00
CA THR A 418 -2.89 11.43 -10.81
C THR A 418 -3.10 12.95 -10.80
N PHE A 419 -2.16 13.67 -10.19
CA PHE A 419 -2.04 15.11 -10.37
C PHE A 419 -1.25 15.37 -11.64
N GLU A 420 -1.94 15.73 -12.72
CA GLU A 420 -1.27 16.30 -13.88
C GLU A 420 -0.69 17.66 -13.50
N LEU A 421 0.63 17.69 -13.32
CA LEU A 421 1.41 18.90 -13.23
C LEU A 421 1.29 19.63 -14.57
N GLY A 422 0.94 20.91 -14.53
CA GLY A 422 1.02 21.75 -15.72
C GLY A 422 2.45 21.76 -16.26
N PRO A 423 2.63 22.00 -17.57
CA PRO A 423 3.96 22.14 -18.15
C PRO A 423 4.74 23.20 -17.35
N ARG A 424 6.03 22.92 -17.06
CA ARG A 424 6.92 23.94 -16.52
C ARG A 424 6.89 25.10 -17.51
N GLU A 425 6.60 26.31 -17.01
CA GLU A 425 6.90 27.52 -17.77
C GLU A 425 8.37 27.42 -18.16
N THR A 426 8.61 27.21 -19.45
CA THR A 426 9.95 27.30 -19.99
C THR A 426 10.33 28.76 -19.79
N GLU A 427 11.38 29.01 -19.00
CA GLU A 427 12.05 30.31 -19.01
C GLU A 427 12.41 30.62 -20.46
N GLN A 428 11.54 31.38 -21.12
CA GLN A 428 11.82 31.96 -22.41
C GLN A 428 12.97 32.92 -22.17
N GLY A 429 14.04 32.69 -22.94
CA GLY A 429 15.31 33.36 -22.79
C GLY A 429 15.22 34.88 -22.77
N ILE A 430 16.17 35.43 -22.02
CA ILE A 430 16.71 36.79 -22.19
C ILE A 430 17.11 37.02 -23.65
#